data_AF-A0A7J6WI47-F1
#
_entry.id   AF-A0A7J6WI47-F1
#
_cell.length_a   1.000
_cell.length_b   1.000
_cell.length_c   1.000
_cell.angle_alpha   90.00
_cell.angle_beta   90.00
_cell.angle_gamma   90.00
#
_symmetry.space_group_name_H-M   'P 1'
#
loop_
_entity.id
_entity.type
_entity.pdbx_description
1 polymer ?
#
loop_
_entity_poly.entity_id
_entity_poly.type
_entity_poly.pdbx_seq_one_letter_code
_entity_poly.pdbx_strand_id
1 'polypeptide(L)'
;MFKTHHISTYLRKSRVSATNFNSISHCPSQILLQFSSISSLKVIWRKDRRLDEAIENDKVCNLCRRVVKEVLNEPGQVIPLRYLEKRKERLRLSVHIKTFLNKNPGLFDIYLDRIKPKSQPVPFLRVSSRLRQ
;
A
#
# COMPACT_ATOMS: atom_id res chain seq x y z
N MET A 1 37.46 -7.48 -11.57
CA MET A 1 37.01 -6.08 -11.77
C MET A 1 35.50 -6.02 -11.60
N PHE A 2 34.99 -5.46 -10.51
CA PHE A 2 33.55 -5.19 -10.39
C PHE A 2 33.36 -3.75 -9.94
N LYS A 3 32.74 -2.95 -10.81
CA LYS A 3 32.44 -1.52 -10.60
C LYS A 3 31.14 -1.40 -9.81
N THR A 4 31.17 -0.70 -8.68
CA THR A 4 29.99 -0.29 -7.92
C THR A 4 29.48 1.06 -8.41
N HIS A 5 28.21 1.10 -8.82
CA HIS A 5 27.52 2.34 -9.18
C HIS A 5 26.99 3.03 -7.93
N HIS A 6 27.38 4.29 -7.75
CA HIS A 6 26.97 5.16 -6.65
C HIS A 6 25.57 5.71 -6.93
N ILE A 7 24.58 5.36 -6.13
CA ILE A 7 23.24 5.97 -6.20
C ILE A 7 23.17 7.08 -5.15
N SER A 8 23.02 8.30 -5.66
CA SER A 8 23.03 9.58 -4.96
C SER A 8 21.66 9.93 -4.38
N THR A 9 21.66 10.48 -3.14
CA THR A 9 20.74 11.45 -2.53
C THR A 9 19.25 11.06 -2.45
N TYR A 10 18.49 11.31 -1.38
CA TYR A 10 18.15 12.63 -0.82
C TYR A 10 17.65 12.43 0.62
N LEU A 11 18.09 13.27 1.57
CA LEU A 11 17.32 13.51 2.79
C LEU A 11 16.99 14.99 2.94
N ARG A 12 15.68 15.22 2.85
CA ARG A 12 14.93 16.46 2.96
C ARG A 12 15.02 16.97 4.41
N LYS A 13 15.55 18.17 4.59
CA LYS A 13 15.70 18.84 5.90
C LYS A 13 14.35 19.42 6.33
N SER A 14 13.65 18.76 7.24
CA SER A 14 12.47 19.32 7.91
C SER A 14 12.92 20.15 9.11
N ARG A 15 12.64 21.45 9.07
CA ARG A 15 12.86 22.39 10.18
C ARG A 15 11.86 22.07 11.28
N VAL A 16 12.33 21.90 12.52
CA VAL A 16 11.49 22.01 13.71
C VAL A 16 11.96 23.25 14.46
N SER A 17 11.01 24.16 14.65
CA SER A 17 11.18 25.46 15.27
C SER A 17 11.58 25.33 16.73
N ALA A 18 12.59 26.10 17.11
CA ALA A 18 13.07 26.25 18.47
C ALA A 18 12.05 26.95 19.36
N THR A 19 11.81 26.44 20.56
CA THR A 19 11.49 27.28 21.72
C THR A 19 12.18 26.74 22.98
N ASN A 20 13.15 27.54 23.43
CA ASN A 20 13.58 27.84 24.79
C ASN A 20 13.88 26.73 25.79
N PHE A 21 15.18 26.43 25.92
CA PHE A 21 15.80 26.15 27.22
C PHE A 21 16.94 27.14 27.45
N ASN A 22 16.88 27.82 28.59
CA ASN A 22 17.85 28.81 29.04
C ASN A 22 19.23 28.17 29.25
N SER A 23 20.23 28.81 28.63
CA SER A 23 21.56 29.13 29.16
C SER A 23 22.28 28.09 30.03
N ILE A 24 23.35 27.50 29.50
CA ILE A 24 24.75 27.84 29.84
C ILE A 24 25.69 26.97 29.00
N SER A 25 26.65 27.65 28.38
CA SER A 25 27.67 27.16 27.47
C SER A 25 28.64 26.16 28.08
N HIS A 26 28.83 25.01 27.43
CA HIS A 26 30.10 24.27 27.39
C HIS A 26 30.28 23.64 25.99
N CYS A 27 31.52 23.66 25.51
CA CYS A 27 31.95 23.53 24.12
C CYS A 27 31.54 22.22 23.39
N PRO A 28 31.45 22.24 22.04
CA PRO A 28 30.88 21.17 21.25
C PRO A 28 31.93 20.07 21.00
N SER A 29 31.99 19.10 21.90
CA SER A 29 32.65 17.82 21.63
C SER A 29 31.82 17.07 20.58
N GLN A 30 32.13 17.36 19.32
CA GLN A 30 32.15 16.44 18.19
C GLN A 30 31.37 15.14 18.44
N ILE A 31 30.07 15.15 18.11
CA ILE A 31 29.31 13.91 17.94
C ILE A 31 29.88 13.24 16.69
N LEU A 32 31.02 12.59 16.85
CA LEU A 32 31.53 11.58 15.96
C LEU A 32 30.48 10.48 15.97
N LEU A 33 29.58 10.52 14.99
CA LEU A 33 28.78 9.37 14.60
C LEU A 33 29.77 8.29 14.17
N GLN A 34 30.24 7.51 15.15
CA GLN A 34 30.94 6.27 14.90
C GLN A 34 29.93 5.34 14.22
N PHE A 35 29.91 5.37 12.90
CA PHE A 35 29.33 4.30 12.10
C PHE A 35 30.23 3.08 12.29
N SER A 36 29.98 2.32 13.35
CA SER A 36 30.53 0.98 13.48
C SER A 36 30.02 0.14 12.31
N SER A 37 30.95 -0.44 11.56
CA SER A 37 30.61 -1.39 10.50
C SER A 37 29.97 -2.61 11.15
N ILE A 38 28.67 -2.76 10.97
CA ILE A 38 27.90 -3.89 11.45
C ILE A 38 28.19 -5.07 10.51
N SER A 39 29.32 -5.76 10.69
CA SER A 39 29.65 -6.94 9.88
C SER A 39 29.10 -8.25 10.45
N SER A 40 28.44 -8.23 11.61
CA SER A 40 27.94 -9.47 12.25
C SER A 40 26.79 -9.29 13.25
N LEU A 41 25.95 -8.23 13.16
CA LEU A 41 24.72 -8.18 13.97
C LEU A 41 23.86 -9.40 13.63
N LYS A 42 23.92 -10.41 14.49
CA LYS A 42 22.99 -11.51 14.52
C LYS A 42 21.62 -10.91 14.79
N VAL A 43 20.85 -10.68 13.73
CA VAL A 43 19.48 -10.19 13.82
C VAL A 43 18.68 -11.25 14.56
N ILE A 44 18.45 -11.04 15.85
CA ILE A 44 17.58 -11.90 16.65
C ILE A 44 16.16 -11.59 16.21
N TRP A 45 15.56 -12.50 15.46
CA TRP A 45 14.15 -12.42 15.08
C TRP A 45 13.31 -12.50 16.36
N ARG A 46 12.73 -11.36 16.76
CA ARG A 46 11.78 -11.27 17.87
C ARG A 46 10.37 -11.16 17.29
N LYS A 47 9.43 -11.92 17.84
CA LYS A 47 8.01 -11.83 17.49
C LYS A 47 7.43 -10.56 18.12
N ASP A 48 7.31 -9.51 17.33
CA ASP A 48 6.65 -8.27 17.75
C ASP A 48 5.20 -8.29 17.26
N ARG A 49 4.26 -8.46 18.19
CA ARG A 49 2.83 -8.55 17.88
C ARG A 49 2.30 -7.30 17.18
N ARG A 50 2.76 -6.10 17.56
CA ARG A 50 2.27 -4.86 16.95
C ARG A 50 2.77 -4.72 15.52
N LEU A 51 4.02 -5.12 15.28
CA LEU A 51 4.60 -5.15 13.95
C LEU A 51 3.88 -6.19 13.06
N ASP A 52 3.69 -7.40 13.57
CA ASP A 52 2.98 -8.46 12.85
C ASP A 52 1.55 -8.03 12.48
N GLU A 53 0.81 -7.42 13.41
CA GLU A 53 -0.53 -6.88 13.16
C GLU A 53 -0.52 -5.78 12.09
N ALA A 54 0.46 -4.85 12.14
CA ALA A 54 0.60 -3.81 11.12
C ALA A 54 0.90 -4.40 9.73
N ILE A 55 1.73 -5.44 9.66
CA ILE A 55 2.05 -6.16 8.42
C ILE A 55 0.80 -6.83 7.85
N GLU A 56 -0.01 -7.49 8.68
CA GLU A 56 -1.26 -8.13 8.22
C GLU A 56 -2.26 -7.10 7.71
N ASN A 57 -2.40 -5.97 8.39
CA ASN A 57 -3.26 -4.87 7.93
C ASN A 57 -2.77 -4.31 6.58
N ASP A 58 -1.46 -4.10 6.41
CA ASP A 58 -0.89 -3.62 5.16
C ASP A 58 -1.11 -4.60 4.00
N LYS A 59 -1.05 -5.92 4.25
CA LYS A 59 -1.37 -6.94 3.23
C LYS A 59 -2.81 -6.80 2.72
N VAL A 60 -3.78 -6.59 3.62
CA VAL A 60 -5.18 -6.38 3.24
C VAL A 60 -5.34 -5.10 2.43
N CYS A 61 -4.77 -3.99 2.90
CA CYS A 61 -4.79 -2.71 2.18
C CYS A 61 -4.17 -2.82 0.78
N ASN A 62 -3.03 -3.51 0.66
CA ASN A 62 -2.37 -3.74 -0.62
C ASN A 62 -3.17 -4.63 -1.57
N LEU A 63 -3.90 -5.62 -1.05
CA LEU A 63 -4.84 -6.41 -1.86
C LEU A 63 -5.97 -5.52 -2.39
N CYS A 64 -6.64 -4.77 -1.51
CA CYS A 64 -7.73 -3.86 -1.89
C CYS A 64 -7.28 -2.84 -2.94
N ARG A 65 -6.10 -2.23 -2.73
CA ARG A 65 -5.50 -1.27 -3.68
C ARG A 65 -5.28 -1.88 -5.07
N ARG A 66 -4.82 -3.12 -5.16
CA ARG A 66 -4.62 -3.81 -6.45
C ARG A 66 -5.95 -4.01 -7.18
N VAL A 67 -6.99 -4.43 -6.47
CA VAL A 67 -8.33 -4.62 -7.06
C VAL A 67 -8.92 -3.28 -7.50
N VAL A 68 -8.81 -2.23 -6.68
CA VAL A 68 -9.27 -0.89 -7.06
C VAL A 68 -8.56 -0.39 -8.32
N LYS A 69 -7.23 -0.53 -8.36
CA LYS A 69 -6.43 -0.14 -9.53
C LYS A 69 -6.87 -0.90 -10.78
N GLU A 70 -7.20 -2.18 -10.65
CA GLU A 70 -7.72 -2.98 -11.75
C GLU A 70 -9.00 -2.39 -12.35
N VAL A 71 -9.94 -1.98 -11.50
CA VAL A 71 -11.21 -1.35 -11.94
C VAL A 71 -10.98 0.04 -12.53
N LEU A 72 -10.10 0.84 -11.93
CA LEU A 72 -9.80 2.19 -12.41
C LEU A 72 -9.05 2.20 -13.76
N ASN A 73 -8.33 1.13 -14.08
CA ASN A 73 -7.64 0.98 -15.36
C ASN A 73 -8.60 0.64 -16.52
N GLU A 74 -9.83 0.20 -16.24
CA GLU A 74 -10.81 -0.08 -17.29
C GLU A 74 -11.39 1.21 -17.87
N PRO A 75 -11.73 1.22 -19.17
CA PRO A 75 -12.43 2.34 -19.77
C PRO A 75 -13.79 2.55 -19.07
N GLY A 76 -14.06 3.79 -18.66
CA GLY A 76 -15.26 4.11 -17.88
C GLY A 76 -15.18 3.78 -16.39
N GLN A 77 -14.03 3.29 -15.90
CA GLN A 77 -13.80 2.95 -14.48
C GLN A 77 -14.83 1.95 -13.92
N VAL A 78 -15.31 1.06 -14.78
CA VAL A 78 -16.31 0.04 -14.47
C VAL A 78 -15.90 -1.29 -15.08
N ILE A 79 -16.20 -2.39 -14.38
CA ILE A 79 -15.89 -3.73 -14.86
C ILE A 79 -17.03 -4.71 -14.57
N PRO A 80 -17.41 -5.60 -15.50
CA PRO A 80 -18.31 -6.71 -15.18
C PRO A 80 -17.69 -7.63 -14.12
N LEU A 81 -18.50 -8.12 -13.19
CA LEU A 81 -18.04 -9.03 -12.12
C LEU A 81 -17.34 -10.28 -12.71
N ARG A 82 -17.90 -10.82 -13.79
CA ARG A 82 -17.35 -11.99 -14.52
C ARG A 82 -15.93 -11.74 -15.03
N TYR A 83 -15.61 -10.51 -15.41
CA TYR A 83 -14.29 -10.18 -15.95
C TYR A 83 -13.26 -10.04 -14.84
N LEU A 84 -13.67 -9.50 -13.70
CA LEU A 84 -12.81 -9.46 -12.52
C LEU A 84 -12.51 -10.87 -12.00
N GLU A 85 -13.48 -11.80 -12.04
CA GLU A 85 -13.27 -13.21 -11.69
C GLU A 85 -12.22 -13.88 -12.57
N LYS A 86 -12.22 -13.62 -13.89
CA LYS A 86 -11.17 -14.12 -14.80
C LYS A 86 -9.78 -13.58 -14.47
N ARG A 87 -9.70 -12.39 -13.89
CA ARG A 87 -8.44 -11.74 -13.50
C ARG A 87 -7.99 -12.10 -12.09
N LYS A 88 -8.73 -12.94 -11.36
CA LYS A 88 -8.43 -13.38 -9.99
C LYS A 88 -6.99 -13.88 -9.83
N GLU A 89 -6.53 -14.73 -10.75
CA GLU A 89 -5.18 -15.31 -10.71
C GLU A 89 -4.10 -14.22 -10.82
N ARG A 90 -4.26 -13.29 -11.77
CA ARG A 90 -3.34 -12.16 -11.94
C ARG A 90 -3.31 -11.26 -10.71
N LEU A 91 -4.46 -11.04 -10.08
CA LEU A 91 -4.57 -10.25 -8.85
C LEU A 91 -4.09 -11.00 -7.60
N ARG A 92 -3.77 -12.30 -7.72
CA ARG A 92 -3.37 -13.18 -6.61
C ARG A 92 -4.38 -13.13 -5.46
N LEU A 93 -5.67 -13.11 -5.80
CA LEU A 93 -6.75 -13.17 -4.83
C LEU A 93 -6.91 -14.61 -4.35
N SER A 94 -6.60 -14.85 -3.07
CA SER A 94 -6.77 -16.17 -2.44
C SER A 94 -8.24 -16.59 -2.36
N VAL A 95 -9.14 -15.62 -2.15
CA VAL A 95 -10.59 -15.84 -2.00
C VAL A 95 -11.36 -15.57 -3.30
N HIS A 96 -12.58 -16.10 -3.40
CA HIS A 96 -13.50 -15.76 -4.48
C HIS A 96 -13.86 -14.26 -4.46
N ILE A 97 -14.11 -13.68 -5.64
CA ILE A 97 -14.45 -12.25 -5.76
C ILE A 97 -15.69 -11.91 -4.93
N LYS A 98 -16.73 -12.75 -4.98
CA LYS A 98 -17.94 -12.56 -4.16
C LYS A 98 -17.62 -12.47 -2.66
N THR A 99 -16.76 -13.37 -2.17
CA THR A 99 -16.29 -13.35 -0.77
C THR A 99 -15.45 -12.11 -0.47
N PHE A 100 -14.60 -11.68 -1.40
CA PHE A 100 -13.79 -10.47 -1.24
C PHE A 100 -14.67 -9.22 -1.11
N LEU A 101 -15.71 -9.09 -1.94
CA LEU A 101 -16.66 -7.98 -1.89
C LEU A 101 -17.43 -7.96 -0.57
N ASN A 102 -17.90 -9.12 -0.11
CA ASN A 102 -18.60 -9.23 1.17
C ASN A 102 -17.72 -8.86 2.37
N LYS A 103 -16.42 -9.18 2.33
CA LYS A 103 -15.46 -8.82 3.38
C LYS A 103 -15.12 -7.33 3.40
N ASN A 104 -15.33 -6.62 2.29
CA ASN A 104 -14.95 -5.22 2.12
C ASN A 104 -16.16 -4.40 1.64
N PRO A 105 -17.21 -4.26 2.47
CA PRO A 105 -18.36 -3.46 2.11
C PRO A 105 -17.94 -1.98 1.96
N GLY A 106 -18.38 -1.34 0.88
CA GLY A 106 -18.09 0.08 0.61
C GLY A 106 -16.87 0.36 -0.27
N LEU A 107 -16.14 -0.67 -0.71
CA LEU A 107 -15.05 -0.51 -1.68
C LEU A 107 -15.59 -0.33 -3.11
N PHE A 108 -16.68 -1.02 -3.44
CA PHE A 108 -17.32 -0.98 -4.75
C PHE A 108 -18.83 -0.85 -4.62
N ASP A 109 -19.43 -0.16 -5.59
CA ASP A 109 -20.87 -0.13 -5.80
C ASP A 109 -21.20 -1.14 -6.91
N ILE A 110 -22.23 -1.97 -6.69
CA ILE A 110 -22.68 -3.00 -7.63
C ILE A 110 -23.98 -2.53 -8.27
N TYR A 111 -24.04 -2.54 -9.60
CA TYR A 111 -25.25 -2.24 -10.37
C TYR A 111 -25.39 -3.21 -11.55
N LEU A 112 -26.60 -3.32 -12.10
CA LEU A 112 -26.86 -4.19 -13.25
C LEU A 112 -26.80 -3.39 -14.54
N ASP A 113 -26.01 -3.86 -15.50
CA ASP A 113 -25.89 -3.24 -16.81
C ASP A 113 -25.68 -4.29 -17.91
N ARG A 114 -25.91 -3.91 -19.17
CA ARG A 114 -25.82 -4.80 -20.31
C ARG A 114 -24.50 -4.60 -21.03
N ILE A 115 -23.75 -5.69 -21.23
CA ILE A 115 -22.53 -5.66 -22.05
C ILE A 115 -22.90 -5.46 -23.53
N LYS A 116 -24.00 -6.07 -23.99
CA LYS A 116 -24.53 -5.90 -25.35
C LYS A 116 -26.01 -5.48 -25.26
N PRO A 117 -26.53 -4.65 -26.17
CA PRO A 117 -27.91 -4.14 -26.07
C PRO A 117 -28.99 -5.22 -25.88
N LYS A 118 -28.83 -6.36 -26.57
CA LYS A 118 -29.76 -7.51 -26.56
C LYS A 118 -29.41 -8.60 -25.54
N SER A 119 -28.37 -8.43 -24.72
CA SER A 119 -27.98 -9.42 -23.72
C SER A 119 -28.70 -9.21 -22.39
N GLN A 120 -28.75 -10.26 -21.58
CA GLN A 120 -29.19 -10.14 -20.19
C GLN A 120 -28.28 -9.16 -19.42
N PRO A 121 -28.84 -8.38 -18.48
CA PRO A 121 -28.05 -7.55 -17.57
C PRO A 121 -27.13 -8.41 -16.70
N VAL A 122 -25.91 -7.93 -16.49
CA VAL A 122 -24.86 -8.55 -15.68
C VAL A 122 -24.47 -7.57 -14.58
N PRO A 123 -24.05 -8.05 -13.39
CA PRO A 123 -23.50 -7.17 -12.37
C PRO A 123 -22.18 -6.55 -12.82
N PHE A 124 -22.12 -5.22 -12.74
CA PHE A 124 -20.93 -4.39 -12.89
C PHE A 124 -20.48 -3.86 -11.54
N LEU A 125 -19.17 -3.66 -11.43
CA LEU A 125 -18.49 -3.05 -10.30
C LEU A 125 -17.99 -1.67 -10.71
N ARG A 126 -18.26 -0.69 -9.84
CA ARG A 126 -17.70 0.65 -9.90
C ARG A 126 -17.02 0.97 -8.58
N VAL A 127 -15.92 1.71 -8.60
CA VAL A 127 -15.29 2.21 -7.37
C VAL A 127 -16.26 3.13 -6.63
N SER A 128 -16.48 2.85 -5.33
CA SER A 128 -17.44 3.62 -4.55
C SER A 128 -17.07 5.11 -4.49
N SER A 129 -18.08 5.98 -4.47
CA SER A 129 -17.87 7.43 -4.35
C SER A 129 -17.12 7.82 -3.07
N ARG A 130 -17.21 7.00 -2.02
CA ARG A 130 -16.52 7.20 -0.74
C ARG A 130 -14.99 7.19 -0.84
N LEU A 131 -14.43 6.53 -1.84
CA LEU A 131 -12.98 6.46 -2.06
C LEU A 131 -12.43 7.64 -2.88
N ARG A 132 -13.29 8.57 -3.31
CA ARG A 132 -12.92 9.74 -4.12
C ARG A 132 -12.93 11.06 -3.34
N GLN A 133 -13.20 11.01 -2.04
CA GLN A 133 -13.06 12.13 -1.11
C GLN A 133 -11.62 12.23 -0.63
#